data_AF-A0A6P8YL07-F1
#
_entry.id   AF-A0A6P8YL07-F1
#
_cell.length_a   1.000
_cell.length_b   1.000
_cell.length_c   1.000
_cell.angle_alpha   90.00
_cell.angle_beta   90.00
_cell.angle_gamma   90.00
#
_symmetry.space_group_name_H-M   'P 1'
#
loop_
_entity.id
_entity.type
_entity.pdbx_description
1 polymer ?
#
loop_
_entity_poly.entity_id
_entity_poly.type
_entity_poly.pdbx_seq_one_letter_code
_entity_poly.pdbx_strand_id
1 'polypeptide(L)'
;MTETEKLKLINGRNEQGQTPLNIAVRRNNFQCVKLLCSAGANVNLADKEGNTPYHIAAKRDHTDCLETLLKVEDRELDKKSFEGDAALHLAVRCNSVESAEMLIRAGANVNKKNDTAGSTPLHLAVLFDNRQLVNHLLIQVRFIVLYLRGQYTENGQQLTCD
;
A
#
# COMPACT_ATOMS: atom_id res chain seq x y z
N MET A 1 -26.98 7.30 -21.38
CA MET A 1 -25.67 7.68 -20.83
C MET A 1 -24.64 6.79 -21.49
N THR A 2 -23.69 7.39 -22.20
CA THR A 2 -22.56 6.67 -22.80
C THR A 2 -21.58 6.23 -21.72
N GLU A 3 -20.81 5.16 -21.95
CA GLU A 3 -19.82 4.69 -20.98
C GLU A 3 -18.77 5.76 -20.61
N THR A 4 -18.47 6.67 -21.54
CA THR A 4 -17.58 7.80 -21.30
C THR A 4 -18.17 8.84 -20.35
N GLU A 5 -19.47 9.14 -20.44
CA GLU A 5 -20.17 10.03 -19.50
C GLU A 5 -20.25 9.41 -18.09
N LYS A 6 -20.50 8.09 -18.03
CA LYS A 6 -20.50 7.34 -16.77
C LYS A 6 -19.15 7.40 -16.06
N LEU A 7 -18.05 7.16 -16.78
CA LEU A 7 -16.70 7.24 -16.23
C LEU A 7 -16.32 8.66 -15.80
N LYS A 8 -16.75 9.69 -16.55
CA LYS A 8 -16.58 11.09 -16.13
C LYS A 8 -17.30 11.40 -14.82
N LEU A 9 -18.48 10.83 -14.59
CA LEU A 9 -19.22 11.00 -13.35
C LEU A 9 -18.52 10.28 -12.18
N ILE A 10 -18.18 8.99 -12.36
CA ILE A 10 -17.56 8.16 -11.30
C ILE A 10 -16.19 8.69 -10.89
N ASN A 11 -15.40 9.19 -11.84
CA ASN A 11 -14.06 9.72 -11.62
C ASN A 11 -14.00 11.25 -11.55
N GLY A 12 -15.16 11.91 -11.50
CA GLY A 12 -15.26 13.36 -11.40
C GLY A 12 -14.53 13.87 -10.16
N ARG A 13 -13.81 14.99 -10.27
CA ARG A 13 -13.04 15.57 -9.18
C ARG A 13 -13.72 16.84 -8.67
N ASN A 14 -13.84 16.96 -7.35
CA ASN A 14 -14.27 18.20 -6.72
C ASN A 14 -13.13 19.24 -6.67
N GLU A 15 -13.39 20.39 -6.05
CA GLU A 15 -12.40 21.47 -5.88
C GLU A 15 -11.17 21.05 -5.08
N GLN A 16 -11.22 19.98 -4.30
CA GLN A 16 -10.07 19.41 -3.58
C GLN A 16 -9.37 18.30 -4.38
N GLY A 17 -9.76 18.09 -5.64
CA GLY A 17 -9.23 17.01 -6.48
C GLY A 17 -9.73 15.62 -6.09
N GLN A 18 -10.66 15.52 -5.13
CA GLN A 18 -11.16 14.26 -4.62
C GLN A 18 -12.20 13.67 -5.58
N THR A 19 -12.05 12.38 -5.86
CA THR A 19 -13.09 11.58 -6.51
C THR A 19 -14.16 11.15 -5.50
N PRO A 20 -15.36 10.74 -5.96
CA PRO A 20 -16.34 10.08 -5.11
C PRO A 20 -15.74 8.93 -4.28
N LEU A 21 -14.81 8.16 -4.87
CA LEU A 21 -14.11 7.08 -4.19
C LEU A 21 -13.21 7.58 -3.05
N ASN A 22 -12.43 8.65 -3.27
CA ASN A 22 -11.63 9.27 -2.20
C ASN A 22 -12.51 9.71 -1.02
N ILE A 23 -13.68 10.28 -1.30
CA ILE A 23 -14.62 10.72 -0.27
C ILE A 23 -15.19 9.52 0.50
N ALA A 24 -15.62 8.46 -0.21
CA ALA A 24 -16.16 7.25 0.40
C ALA A 24 -15.14 6.58 1.33
N VAL A 25 -13.89 6.42 0.87
CA VAL A 25 -12.80 5.85 1.66
C VAL A 25 -12.48 6.73 2.87
N ARG A 26 -12.40 8.06 2.68
CA ARG A 26 -12.14 9.00 3.78
C ARG A 26 -13.21 8.94 4.88
N ARG A 27 -14.46 8.65 4.51
CA ARG A 27 -15.59 8.50 5.44
C ARG A 27 -15.77 7.07 5.96
N ASN A 28 -14.88 6.14 5.63
CA ASN A 28 -15.00 4.72 5.91
C ASN A 28 -16.35 4.11 5.46
N ASN A 29 -16.90 4.61 4.35
CA ASN A 29 -18.17 4.09 3.84
C ASN A 29 -17.91 2.92 2.89
N PHE A 30 -17.68 1.74 3.47
CA PHE A 30 -17.38 0.50 2.77
C PHE A 30 -18.38 0.16 1.66
N GLN A 31 -19.69 0.32 1.91
CA GLN A 31 -20.72 -0.01 0.92
C GLN A 31 -20.61 0.86 -0.33
N CYS A 32 -20.37 2.16 -0.16
CA CYS A 32 -20.11 3.05 -1.29
C CYS A 32 -18.79 2.71 -2.00
N VAL A 33 -17.73 2.34 -1.27
CA VAL A 33 -16.45 1.91 -1.87
C VAL A 33 -16.68 0.70 -2.78
N LYS A 34 -17.38 -0.33 -2.30
CA LYS A 34 -17.69 -1.53 -3.09
C LYS A 34 -18.50 -1.22 -4.34
N LEU A 35 -19.53 -0.38 -4.22
CA LEU A 35 -20.34 0.04 -5.36
C LEU A 35 -19.51 0.83 -6.39
N LEU A 36 -18.67 1.76 -5.94
CA LEU A 36 -17.84 2.56 -6.84
C LEU A 36 -16.78 1.71 -7.55
N CYS A 37 -16.10 0.80 -6.84
CA CYS A 37 -15.12 -0.11 -7.44
C CYS A 37 -15.78 -1.04 -8.47
N SER A 38 -16.94 -1.63 -8.16
CA SER A 38 -17.67 -2.48 -9.12
C SER A 38 -18.21 -1.70 -10.33
N ALA A 39 -18.42 -0.39 -10.19
CA ALA A 39 -18.80 0.49 -11.29
C ALA A 39 -17.62 0.98 -12.15
N GLY A 40 -16.37 0.58 -11.83
CA GLY A 40 -15.17 0.95 -12.57
C GLY A 40 -14.51 2.25 -12.12
N ALA A 41 -14.67 2.63 -10.83
CA ALA A 41 -13.94 3.77 -10.28
C ALA A 41 -12.42 3.55 -10.33
N ASN A 42 -11.68 4.57 -10.78
CA ASN A 42 -10.23 4.51 -10.85
C ASN A 42 -9.61 4.72 -9.47
N VAL A 43 -8.99 3.66 -8.95
CA VAL A 43 -8.36 3.58 -7.62
C VAL A 43 -7.01 4.30 -7.51
N ASN A 44 -6.45 4.80 -8.62
CA ASN A 44 -5.13 5.47 -8.66
C ASN A 44 -5.22 7.00 -8.74
N LEU A 45 -6.45 7.54 -8.77
CA LEU A 45 -6.68 8.98 -8.83
C LEU A 45 -6.41 9.64 -7.48
N ALA A 46 -5.31 10.37 -7.44
CA ALA A 46 -4.93 11.19 -6.30
C ALA A 46 -5.79 12.45 -6.18
N ASP A 47 -5.96 12.92 -4.94
CA ASP A 47 -6.44 14.26 -4.63
C ASP A 47 -5.35 15.34 -4.75
N LYS A 48 -5.65 16.57 -4.35
CA LYS A 48 -4.71 17.71 -4.40
C LYS A 48 -3.50 17.58 -3.48
N GLU A 49 -3.47 16.62 -2.56
CA GLU A 49 -2.30 16.34 -1.71
C GLU A 49 -1.48 15.17 -2.27
N GLY A 50 -1.85 14.66 -3.44
CA GLY A 50 -1.25 13.46 -4.01
C GLY A 50 -1.77 12.16 -3.36
N ASN A 51 -2.74 12.23 -2.45
CA ASN A 51 -3.25 11.06 -1.76
C ASN A 51 -4.23 10.29 -2.64
N THR A 52 -3.90 9.03 -2.94
CA THR A 52 -4.82 8.06 -3.56
C THR A 52 -5.76 7.46 -2.50
N PRO A 53 -6.84 6.75 -2.89
CA PRO A 53 -7.64 5.93 -1.98
C PRO A 53 -6.80 5.06 -1.03
N TYR A 54 -5.71 4.47 -1.53
CA TYR A 54 -4.80 3.64 -0.72
C TYR A 54 -4.12 4.44 0.39
N HIS A 55 -3.65 5.66 0.11
CA HIS A 55 -3.05 6.54 1.13
C HIS A 55 -4.05 6.86 2.23
N ILE A 56 -5.28 7.20 1.85
CA ILE A 56 -6.34 7.58 2.79
C ILE A 56 -6.73 6.40 3.67
N ALA A 57 -6.95 5.22 3.08
CA ALA A 57 -7.32 4.02 3.82
C ALA A 57 -6.20 3.58 4.77
N ALA A 58 -4.96 3.55 4.27
CA ALA A 58 -3.79 3.14 5.03
C ALA A 58 -3.48 4.08 6.21
N LYS A 59 -3.58 5.40 6.02
CA LYS A 59 -3.37 6.40 7.06
C LYS A 59 -4.40 6.32 8.20
N ARG A 60 -5.61 5.84 7.91
CA ARG A 60 -6.75 5.82 8.84
C ARG A 60 -7.13 4.42 9.33
N ASP A 61 -6.37 3.42 8.92
CA ASP A 61 -6.63 2.01 9.18
C ASP A 61 -8.04 1.53 8.76
N HIS A 62 -8.53 2.01 7.62
CA HIS A 62 -9.83 1.60 7.07
C HIS A 62 -9.69 0.28 6.28
N THR A 63 -9.49 -0.82 7.00
CA THR A 63 -9.11 -2.13 6.44
C THR A 63 -10.15 -2.70 5.48
N ASP A 64 -11.45 -2.64 5.80
CA ASP A 64 -12.52 -3.11 4.88
C ASP A 64 -12.52 -2.37 3.53
N CYS A 65 -12.33 -1.05 3.59
CA CYS A 65 -12.20 -0.22 2.39
C CYS A 65 -10.93 -0.61 1.61
N LEU A 66 -9.81 -0.75 2.32
CA LEU A 66 -8.54 -1.14 1.72
C LEU A 66 -8.61 -2.51 1.05
N GLU A 67 -9.24 -3.51 1.70
CA GLU A 67 -9.40 -4.85 1.15
C GLU A 67 -10.14 -4.80 -0.20
N THR A 68 -11.18 -3.98 -0.27
CA THR A 68 -11.97 -3.80 -1.50
C THR A 68 -11.16 -3.13 -2.59
N LEU A 69 -10.43 -2.07 -2.25
CA LEU A 69 -9.55 -1.36 -3.20
C LEU A 69 -8.44 -2.26 -3.73
N LEU A 70 -7.93 -3.17 -2.90
CA LEU A 70 -6.88 -4.12 -3.27
C LEU A 70 -7.39 -5.21 -4.23
N LYS A 71 -8.70 -5.44 -4.37
CA LYS A 71 -9.24 -6.41 -5.34
C LYS A 71 -9.22 -5.92 -6.78
N VAL A 72 -8.89 -4.64 -7.02
CA VAL A 72 -8.78 -4.07 -8.37
C VAL A 72 -7.44 -4.43 -9.02
N GLU A 73 -7.46 -4.91 -10.27
CA GLU A 73 -6.27 -5.40 -10.98
C GLU A 73 -5.26 -4.29 -11.29
N ASP A 74 -5.71 -3.19 -11.91
CA ASP A 74 -4.87 -2.06 -12.31
C ASP A 74 -4.57 -1.10 -11.15
N ARG A 75 -3.92 -1.60 -10.09
CA ARG A 75 -3.61 -0.85 -8.85
C ARG A 75 -2.16 -0.36 -8.76
N GLU A 76 -1.97 0.89 -8.35
CA GLU A 76 -0.66 1.52 -8.11
C GLU A 76 -0.42 1.78 -6.61
N LEU A 77 0.16 0.80 -5.90
CA LEU A 77 0.37 0.90 -4.44
C LEU A 77 1.56 1.78 -4.03
N ASP A 78 2.58 1.88 -4.89
CA ASP A 78 3.85 2.56 -4.59
C ASP A 78 3.89 4.02 -5.06
N LYS A 79 2.75 4.54 -5.53
CA LYS A 79 2.61 5.96 -5.86
C LYS A 79 2.84 6.79 -4.60
N LYS A 80 3.59 7.87 -4.73
CA LYS A 80 3.88 8.79 -3.62
C LYS A 80 2.87 9.92 -3.60
N SER A 81 2.47 10.32 -2.39
CA SER A 81 1.81 11.60 -2.14
C SER A 81 2.77 12.76 -2.37
N PHE A 82 2.28 14.00 -2.26
CA PHE A 82 3.14 15.18 -2.35
C PHE A 82 4.09 15.33 -1.15
N GLU A 83 3.78 14.66 -0.02
CA GLU A 83 4.72 14.49 1.09
C GLU A 83 5.78 13.41 0.81
N GLY A 84 5.78 12.80 -0.39
CA GLY A 84 6.76 11.81 -0.79
C GLY A 84 6.55 10.42 -0.21
N ASP A 85 5.48 10.21 0.54
CA ASP A 85 5.15 8.93 1.17
C ASP A 85 4.24 8.10 0.26
N ALA A 86 4.56 6.82 0.10
CA ALA A 86 3.60 5.83 -0.42
C ALA A 86 2.65 5.37 0.69
N ALA A 87 1.55 4.70 0.32
CA ALA A 87 0.53 4.22 1.28
C ALA A 87 1.12 3.41 2.45
N LEU A 88 2.11 2.54 2.19
CA LEU A 88 2.77 1.75 3.24
C LEU A 88 3.56 2.62 4.23
N HIS A 89 4.18 3.71 3.79
CA HIS A 89 4.86 4.64 4.71
C HIS A 89 3.85 5.29 5.65
N LEU A 90 2.70 5.73 5.12
CA LEU A 90 1.64 6.33 5.94
C LEU A 90 1.06 5.33 6.94
N ALA A 91 0.83 4.08 6.54
CA ALA A 91 0.36 3.03 7.46
C ALA A 91 1.34 2.86 8.64
N VAL A 92 2.65 2.80 8.35
CA VAL A 92 3.68 2.67 9.39
C VAL A 92 3.73 3.90 10.29
N ARG A 93 3.73 5.12 9.71
CA ARG A 93 3.74 6.39 10.46
C ARG A 93 2.55 6.53 11.40
N CYS A 94 1.39 6.02 10.99
CA CYS A 94 0.15 6.09 11.75
C CYS A 94 -0.12 4.87 12.62
N ASN A 95 0.83 3.93 12.71
CA ASN A 95 0.67 2.67 13.44
C ASN A 95 -0.57 1.85 13.02
N SER A 96 -0.94 1.92 11.73
CA SER A 96 -2.05 1.18 11.12
C SER A 96 -1.56 -0.21 10.72
N VAL A 97 -1.42 -1.08 11.73
CA VAL A 97 -0.74 -2.39 11.59
C VAL A 97 -1.41 -3.27 10.55
N GLU A 98 -2.74 -3.38 10.62
CA GLU A 98 -3.51 -4.26 9.75
C GLU A 98 -3.46 -3.75 8.30
N SER A 99 -3.62 -2.44 8.08
CA SER A 99 -3.45 -1.85 6.75
C SER A 99 -2.04 -2.05 6.17
N ALA A 100 -1.00 -1.93 7.00
CA ALA A 100 0.37 -2.19 6.57
C ALA A 100 0.55 -3.66 6.16
N GLU A 101 0.06 -4.61 6.94
CA GLU A 101 0.08 -6.03 6.59
C GLU A 101 -0.63 -6.33 5.27
N MET A 102 -1.82 -5.75 5.07
CA MET A 102 -2.59 -5.92 3.84
C MET A 102 -1.85 -5.38 2.62
N LEU A 103 -1.25 -4.20 2.73
CA LEU A 103 -0.43 -3.61 1.66
C LEU A 103 0.79 -4.49 1.34
N ILE A 104 1.46 -5.01 2.36
CA ILE A 104 2.60 -5.91 2.20
C ILE A 104 2.18 -7.19 1.49
N ARG A 105 1.09 -7.84 1.93
CA ARG A 105 0.54 -9.05 1.28
C ARG A 105 0.10 -8.78 -0.16
N ALA A 106 -0.34 -7.56 -0.45
CA ALA A 106 -0.72 -7.12 -1.79
C ALA A 106 0.47 -6.77 -2.70
N GLY A 107 1.71 -6.86 -2.20
CA GLY A 107 2.92 -6.63 -2.99
C GLY A 107 3.41 -5.19 -3.01
N ALA A 108 3.02 -4.36 -2.03
CA ALA A 108 3.62 -3.03 -1.87
C ALA A 108 5.15 -3.15 -1.67
N ASN A 109 5.92 -2.24 -2.27
CA ASN A 109 7.37 -2.29 -2.22
C ASN A 109 7.89 -1.85 -0.84
N VAL A 110 8.25 -2.84 -0.01
CA VAL A 110 8.80 -2.64 1.35
C VAL A 110 10.16 -1.93 1.38
N ASN A 111 10.84 -1.81 0.23
CA ASN A 111 12.12 -1.10 0.08
C ASN A 111 11.96 0.27 -0.59
N LYS A 112 10.74 0.68 -0.94
CA LYS A 112 10.48 2.01 -1.50
C LYS A 112 10.94 3.05 -0.48
N LYS A 113 11.72 4.02 -0.93
CA LYS A 113 12.12 5.16 -0.09
C LYS A 113 11.11 6.29 -0.26
N ASN A 114 10.73 6.95 0.82
CA ASN A 114 10.00 8.21 0.74
C ASN A 114 10.90 9.38 0.28
N ASP A 115 10.30 10.50 -0.14
CA ASP A 115 11.08 11.66 -0.62
C ASP A 115 11.56 12.58 0.49
N THR A 116 10.94 12.54 1.67
CA THR A 116 11.28 13.45 2.78
C THR A 116 12.65 13.17 3.39
N ALA A 117 12.95 11.90 3.68
CA ALA A 117 14.19 11.50 4.34
C ALA A 117 14.92 10.35 3.62
N GLY A 118 14.39 9.88 2.49
CA GLY A 118 14.89 8.64 1.87
C GLY A 118 14.63 7.40 2.73
N SER A 119 13.65 7.48 3.65
CA SER A 119 13.33 6.43 4.61
C SER A 119 12.51 5.33 3.95
N THR A 120 12.84 4.07 4.22
CA THR A 120 11.99 2.93 3.89
C THR A 120 10.92 2.75 4.97
N PRO A 121 9.85 1.97 4.71
CA PRO A 121 8.90 1.55 5.74
C PRO A 121 9.58 0.98 6.98
N LEU A 122 10.68 0.22 6.84
CA LEU A 122 11.42 -0.32 7.97
C LEU A 122 12.15 0.75 8.78
N HIS A 123 12.75 1.76 8.13
CA HIS A 123 13.34 2.91 8.84
C HIS A 123 12.29 3.61 9.71
N LEU A 124 11.08 3.80 9.17
CA LEU A 124 9.97 4.42 9.90
C LEU A 124 9.48 3.54 11.05
N ALA A 125 9.33 2.22 10.84
CA ALA A 125 8.86 1.32 11.89
C ALA A 125 9.82 1.28 13.09
N VAL A 126 11.13 1.33 12.85
CA VAL A 126 12.15 1.43 13.90
C VAL A 126 12.11 2.81 14.57
N LEU A 127 12.00 3.89 13.78
CA LEU A 127 11.96 5.26 14.31
C LEU A 127 10.80 5.48 15.30
N PHE A 128 9.65 4.85 15.07
CA PHE A 128 8.46 4.96 15.92
C PHE A 128 8.31 3.83 16.96
N ASP A 129 9.35 3.02 17.20
CA ASP A 129 9.35 1.81 18.08
C ASP A 129 8.17 0.86 17.84
N ASN A 130 7.80 0.67 16.56
CA ASN A 130 6.71 -0.23 16.19
C ASN A 130 7.21 -1.66 15.99
N ARG A 131 7.42 -2.37 17.10
CA ARG A 131 7.98 -3.72 17.11
C ARG A 131 7.15 -4.73 16.32
N GLN A 132 5.82 -4.56 16.30
CA GLN A 132 4.94 -5.41 15.50
C GLN A 132 5.25 -5.23 14.01
N LEU A 133 5.23 -4.00 13.50
CA LEU A 133 5.56 -3.74 12.09
C LEU A 133 7.00 -4.08 11.71
N VAL A 134 7.96 -3.89 12.63
CA VAL A 134 9.33 -4.36 12.42
C VAL A 134 9.34 -5.87 12.16
N ASN A 135 8.64 -6.67 12.98
CA ASN A 135 8.56 -8.12 12.77
C ASN A 135 7.88 -8.47 11.43
N HIS A 136 6.74 -7.84 11.11
CA HIS A 136 6.03 -8.10 9.85
C HIS A 136 6.87 -7.74 8.62
N LEU A 137 7.58 -6.61 8.63
CA LEU A 137 8.46 -6.18 7.55
C LEU A 137 9.69 -7.09 7.42
N LEU A 138 10.26 -7.55 8.54
CA LEU A 138 11.43 -8.44 8.53
C LEU A 138 11.11 -9.86 8.07
N ILE A 139 9.93 -10.39 8.38
CA ILE A 139 9.52 -11.74 7.93
C ILE A 139 9.57 -11.84 6.41
N GLN A 140 9.16 -10.81 5.68
CA GLN A 140 9.18 -10.79 4.22
C GLN A 140 10.59 -10.72 3.63
N VAL A 141 11.53 -10.03 4.29
CA VAL A 141 12.96 -10.06 3.92
C VAL A 141 13.58 -11.44 4.20
N ARG A 142 13.12 -12.11 5.27
CA ARG A 142 13.67 -13.39 5.70
C ARG A 142 13.22 -14.56 4.83
N PHE A 143 12.04 -14.49 4.20
CA PHE A 143 11.64 -15.52 3.24
C PHE A 143 12.60 -15.62 2.05
N ILE A 144 13.10 -14.50 1.52
CA ILE A 144 14.11 -14.53 0.42
C ILE A 144 15.45 -15.11 0.90
N VAL A 145 15.94 -14.69 2.07
CA VAL A 145 17.25 -15.14 2.58
C VAL A 145 17.23 -16.61 3.01
N LEU A 146 16.14 -17.11 3.61
CA LEU A 146 16.02 -18.52 3.97
C LEU A 146 15.79 -19.41 2.76
N TYR A 147 15.04 -18.96 1.75
CA TYR A 147 14.88 -19.72 0.50
C TYR A 147 16.21 -19.84 -0.25
N LEU A 148 17.01 -18.77 -0.28
CA LEU A 148 18.36 -18.81 -0.84
C LEU A 148 19.28 -19.70 0.02
N ARG A 149 19.29 -19.56 1.35
CA ARG A 149 20.12 -20.42 2.22
C ARG A 149 19.74 -21.90 2.16
N GLY A 150 18.48 -22.24 1.89
CA GLY A 150 18.01 -23.60 1.63
C GLY A 150 18.47 -24.20 0.29
N GLN A 151 18.69 -23.36 -0.73
CA GLN A 151 19.29 -23.79 -2.01
C GLN A 151 20.82 -23.88 -1.97
N TYR A 152 21.48 -23.27 -0.97
CA TYR A 152 22.94 -23.33 -0.81
C TYR A 152 23.43 -24.53 0.04
N THR A 153 22.56 -25.24 0.76
CA THR A 153 22.95 -26.41 1.56
C THR A 153 22.88 -27.75 0.82
N GLU A 154 22.45 -27.78 -0.45
CA GLU A 154 22.30 -29.03 -1.23
C GLU A 154 23.28 -29.20 -2.41
N ASN A 155 24.32 -28.37 -2.54
CA ASN A 155 25.38 -28.58 -3.53
C ASN A 155 26.73 -28.92 -2.87
N GLY A 156 26.74 -30.05 -2.16
CA GLY A 156 27.91 -30.59 -1.46
C GLY A 156 29.19 -30.66 -2.29
N GLN A 157 30.09 -29.70 -2.09
CA GLN A 157 31.52 -29.91 -2.24
C GLN A 157 32.22 -29.55 -0.93
N GLN A 158 32.49 -30.60 -0.17
CA GLN A 158 33.55 -30.63 0.82
C GLN A 158 34.86 -30.55 0.03
N LEU A 159 35.47 -29.36 -0.05
CA LEU A 159 36.85 -29.22 -0.46
C LEU A 159 37.72 -29.66 0.73
N THR A 160 38.18 -30.91 0.66
CA THR A 160 39.30 -31.41 1.45
C THR A 160 40.56 -30.63 1.08
N CYS A 161 41.31 -30.19 2.09
CA CYS A 161 42.72 -29.88 1.92
C CYS A 161 43.50 -30.76 2.91
N ASP A 162 44.49 -31.48 2.38
CA ASP A 162 45.49 -32.28 3.09
C ASP A 162 46.26 -31.49 4.17
#